data_AF-A0A3S0BLE1-F1
#
_entry.id   AF-A0A3S0BLE1-F1
#
_cell.length_a   1.000
_cell.length_b   1.000
_cell.length_c   1.000
_cell.angle_alpha   90.00
_cell.angle_beta   90.00
_cell.angle_gamma   90.00
#
_symmetry.space_group_name_H-M   'P 1'
#
loop_
_entity.id
_entity.type
_entity.pdbx_description
1 polymer ?
#
loop_
_entity_poly.entity_id
_entity_poly.type
_entity_poly.pdbx_seq_one_letter_code
_entity_poly.pdbx_strand_id
1 'polypeptide(L)'
;MIQQENKDIRYNLNRTKGKYNITVSNNDMILSFFKEYKKFNNFNLDPKTLRKIHKKYYQKIMEAMIYKSKLYEIPYLGGYLYIQKKKIDFTYLKNKGQLKLDYKNSIKHNKKIFHLNTHTDSFRMKFKWKKDFILSRRVCNRYAFSAVRKRDRELSKAIFNKVTDYLE
;
A
#
# COMPACT_ATOMS: atom_id res chain seq x y z
N MET A 1 -16.93 26.58 -27.29
CA MET A 1 -18.03 26.70 -26.30
C MET A 1 -19.11 25.72 -26.68
N ILE A 2 -19.20 24.57 -25.99
CA ILE A 2 -20.46 23.86 -25.76
C ILE A 2 -20.33 23.27 -24.34
N GLN A 3 -21.03 23.89 -23.41
CA GLN A 3 -21.33 23.36 -22.08
C GLN A 3 -22.44 22.31 -22.23
N GLN A 4 -22.34 21.22 -21.48
CA GLN A 4 -23.42 20.33 -21.03
C GLN A 4 -22.75 19.18 -20.26
N GLU A 5 -23.15 18.73 -19.08
CA GLU A 5 -24.09 19.15 -18.07
C GLU A 5 -23.70 18.30 -16.85
N ASN A 6 -23.37 18.91 -15.71
CA ASN A 6 -23.13 18.19 -14.46
C ASN A 6 -24.46 17.60 -13.97
N LYS A 7 -24.71 16.31 -14.21
CA LYS A 7 -25.79 15.58 -13.56
C LYS A 7 -25.29 15.03 -12.23
N ASP A 8 -25.62 15.74 -11.16
CA ASP A 8 -25.50 15.29 -9.78
C ASP A 8 -26.17 13.92 -9.60
N ILE A 9 -25.37 12.87 -9.42
CA ILE A 9 -25.90 11.55 -9.07
C ILE A 9 -26.06 11.52 -7.54
N ARG A 10 -27.28 11.78 -7.07
CA ARG A 10 -27.68 11.56 -5.68
C ARG A 10 -27.87 10.06 -5.42
N TYR A 11 -27.13 9.51 -4.46
CA TYR A 11 -27.27 8.12 -4.04
C TYR A 11 -28.43 7.96 -3.04
N ASN A 12 -29.57 7.40 -3.48
CA ASN A 12 -30.61 6.90 -2.59
C ASN A 12 -30.39 5.40 -2.32
N LEU A 13 -30.16 5.03 -1.07
CA LEU A 13 -29.97 3.65 -0.62
C LEU A 13 -31.23 3.17 0.12
N ASN A 14 -32.17 2.56 -0.60
CA ASN A 14 -33.27 1.85 0.04
C ASN A 14 -32.90 0.39 0.30
N ARG A 15 -33.01 -0.04 1.57
CA ARG A 15 -32.81 -1.42 2.03
C ARG A 15 -34.16 -2.12 2.14
N THR A 16 -34.36 -3.19 1.38
CA THR A 16 -35.39 -4.20 1.70
C THR A 16 -35.00 -5.61 1.28
N LYS A 17 -34.96 -6.49 2.28
CA LYS A 17 -35.20 -7.94 2.30
C LYS A 17 -34.73 -8.77 1.08
N GLY A 18 -33.47 -9.20 1.15
CA GLY A 18 -33.14 -10.62 0.98
C GLY A 18 -33.03 -11.21 -0.44
N LYS A 19 -33.09 -10.44 -1.52
CA LYS A 19 -32.76 -10.93 -2.87
C LYS A 19 -31.85 -9.94 -3.59
N TYR A 20 -30.61 -10.33 -3.85
CA TYR A 20 -29.69 -9.58 -4.69
C TYR A 20 -30.05 -9.83 -6.16
N ASN A 21 -30.93 -9.00 -6.72
CA ASN A 21 -30.85 -8.76 -8.17
C ASN A 21 -29.77 -7.70 -8.36
N ILE A 22 -28.55 -8.14 -8.68
CA ILE A 22 -27.49 -7.25 -9.12
C ILE A 22 -27.80 -6.92 -10.58
N THR A 23 -28.47 -5.79 -10.79
CA THR A 23 -28.58 -5.17 -12.11
C THR A 23 -28.07 -3.74 -12.01
N VAL A 24 -26.75 -3.59 -12.05
CA VAL A 24 -26.10 -2.56 -12.86
C VAL A 24 -24.78 -3.17 -13.35
N SER A 25 -24.83 -3.66 -14.59
CA SER A 25 -23.65 -4.01 -15.36
C SER A 25 -22.83 -2.74 -15.58
N ASN A 26 -21.72 -2.59 -14.86
CA ASN A 26 -20.64 -1.66 -15.24
C ASN A 26 -19.69 -2.34 -16.25
N ASN A 27 -20.24 -3.17 -17.15
CA ASN A 27 -19.48 -3.71 -18.27
C ASN A 27 -18.92 -2.57 -19.13
N ASP A 28 -19.59 -1.42 -19.25
CA ASP A 28 -19.12 -0.32 -20.10
C ASP A 28 -17.86 0.40 -19.58
N MET A 29 -17.68 0.51 -18.26
CA MET A 29 -16.45 1.08 -17.69
C MET A 29 -15.27 0.11 -17.84
N ILE A 30 -15.50 -1.18 -17.58
CA ILE A 30 -14.46 -2.20 -17.75
C ILE A 30 -14.13 -2.39 -19.24
N LEU A 31 -15.14 -2.41 -20.12
CA LEU A 31 -14.98 -2.54 -21.57
C LEU A 31 -14.36 -1.30 -22.20
N SER A 32 -14.63 -0.09 -21.70
CA SER A 32 -13.95 1.13 -22.16
C SER A 32 -12.46 1.10 -21.79
N PHE A 33 -12.11 0.67 -20.57
CA PHE A 33 -10.70 0.43 -20.20
C PHE A 33 -10.02 -0.62 -21.09
N PHE A 34 -10.69 -1.75 -21.36
CA PHE A 34 -10.14 -2.78 -22.26
C PHE A 34 -10.06 -2.31 -23.73
N LYS A 35 -10.99 -1.47 -24.21
CA LYS A 35 -10.96 -0.85 -25.54
C LYS A 35 -9.80 0.14 -25.67
N GLU A 36 -9.54 0.93 -24.63
CA GLU A 36 -8.39 1.83 -24.57
C GLU A 36 -7.08 1.03 -24.57
N TYR A 37 -6.99 -0.02 -23.75
CA TYR A 37 -5.84 -0.92 -23.72
C TYR A 37 -5.58 -1.58 -25.08
N LYS A 38 -6.64 -2.01 -25.79
CA LYS A 38 -6.55 -2.55 -27.16
C LYS A 38 -6.15 -1.49 -28.20
N LYS A 39 -6.47 -0.20 -28.02
CA LYS A 39 -5.98 0.88 -28.90
C LYS A 39 -4.46 1.06 -28.80
N PHE A 40 -3.85 0.71 -27.67
CA PHE A 40 -2.41 0.73 -27.48
C PHE A 40 -1.70 -0.55 -27.96
N ASN A 41 -2.38 -1.52 -28.60
CA ASN A 41 -1.81 -2.83 -28.99
C ASN A 41 -0.71 -2.81 -30.06
N ASN A 42 -0.19 -1.65 -30.49
CA ASN A 42 1.01 -1.61 -31.33
C ASN A 42 2.33 -1.69 -30.52
N PHE A 43 2.27 -1.86 -29.19
CA PHE A 43 3.48 -2.10 -28.39
C PHE A 43 3.86 -3.58 -28.37
N ASN A 44 4.51 -4.05 -29.44
CA ASN A 44 5.31 -5.28 -29.41
C ASN A 44 6.56 -5.06 -28.54
N LEU A 45 6.36 -4.92 -27.23
CA LEU A 45 7.44 -4.82 -26.26
C LEU A 45 7.86 -6.23 -25.84
N ASP A 46 9.14 -6.53 -26.03
CA ASP A 46 9.73 -7.74 -25.47
C ASP A 46 9.49 -7.81 -23.94
N PRO A 47 9.09 -8.98 -23.40
CA PRO A 47 8.83 -9.15 -21.97
C PRO A 47 9.97 -8.72 -21.04
N LYS A 48 11.24 -8.83 -21.47
CA LYS A 48 12.38 -8.38 -20.64
C LYS A 48 12.40 -6.86 -20.56
N THR A 49 12.10 -6.18 -21.66
CA THR A 49 11.99 -4.71 -21.72
C THR A 49 10.85 -4.22 -20.82
N LEU A 50 9.66 -4.84 -20.90
CA LEU A 50 8.55 -4.50 -20.03
C LEU A 50 8.90 -4.68 -18.54
N ARG A 51 9.55 -5.80 -18.19
CA ARG A 51 10.02 -6.06 -16.82
C ARG A 51 11.00 -5.00 -16.33
N LYS A 52 11.91 -4.53 -17.19
CA LYS A 52 12.85 -3.44 -16.86
C LYS A 52 12.11 -2.13 -16.58
N ILE A 53 11.11 -1.79 -17.40
CA ILE A 53 10.28 -0.60 -17.23
C ILE A 53 9.53 -0.66 -15.89
N HIS A 54 8.80 -1.75 -15.62
CA HIS A 54 8.09 -1.93 -14.35
C HIS A 54 9.02 -1.87 -13.15
N LYS A 55 10.20 -2.51 -13.22
CA LYS A 55 11.19 -2.46 -12.14
C LYS A 55 11.64 -1.03 -11.84
N LYS A 56 11.95 -0.23 -12.88
CA LYS A 56 12.32 1.18 -12.73
C LYS A 56 11.17 2.02 -12.17
N TYR A 57 9.96 1.79 -12.66
CA TYR A 57 8.75 2.48 -12.20
C TYR A 57 8.50 2.25 -10.70
N TYR A 58 8.43 0.99 -10.26
CA TYR A 58 8.22 0.67 -8.85
C TYR A 58 9.38 1.12 -7.97
N GLN A 59 10.61 1.12 -8.49
CA GLN A 59 11.75 1.68 -7.77
C GLN A 59 11.55 3.17 -7.45
N LYS A 60 11.14 3.97 -8.44
CA LYS A 60 10.86 5.40 -8.23
C LYS A 60 9.74 5.65 -7.22
N ILE A 61 8.68 4.83 -7.26
CA ILE A 61 7.59 4.91 -6.27
C ILE A 61 8.14 4.65 -4.87
N MET A 62 8.87 3.55 -4.68
CA MET A 62 9.42 3.18 -3.36
C MET A 62 10.39 4.25 -2.83
N GLU A 63 11.25 4.80 -3.68
CA GLU A 63 12.17 5.87 -3.31
C GLU A 63 11.42 7.15 -2.91
N ALA A 64 10.37 7.52 -3.63
CA ALA A 64 9.53 8.66 -3.27
C ALA A 64 8.80 8.42 -1.94
N MET A 65 8.32 7.20 -1.69
CA MET A 65 7.67 6.87 -0.43
C MET A 65 8.65 6.92 0.74
N ILE A 66 9.81 6.26 0.63
CA ILE A 66 10.80 6.15 1.70
C ILE A 66 11.48 7.49 1.96
N TYR A 67 12.08 8.12 0.94
CA TYR A 67 12.96 9.27 1.16
C TYR A 67 12.26 10.63 1.11
N LYS A 68 11.01 10.67 0.65
CA LYS A 68 10.24 11.92 0.52
C LYS A 68 8.91 11.87 1.28
N SER A 69 8.66 10.80 2.04
CA SER A 69 7.39 10.53 2.73
C SER A 69 6.15 10.73 1.84
N LYS A 70 6.26 10.44 0.54
CA LYS A 70 5.14 10.58 -0.38
C LYS A 70 4.18 9.40 -0.26
N LEU A 71 2.91 9.70 -0.45
CA LEU A 71 1.86 8.72 -0.61
C LEU A 71 1.64 8.47 -2.11
N TYR A 72 1.48 7.20 -2.48
CA TYR A 72 1.28 6.80 -3.86
C TYR A 72 -0.16 6.35 -4.05
N GLU A 73 -0.88 7.05 -4.92
CA GLU A 73 -2.22 6.66 -5.35
C GLU A 73 -2.14 5.56 -6.39
N ILE A 74 -2.82 4.43 -6.11
CA ILE A 74 -2.97 3.36 -7.06
C ILE A 74 -4.09 3.76 -8.03
N PRO A 75 -3.84 3.74 -9.35
CA PRO A 75 -4.86 4.04 -10.35
C PRO A 75 -6.13 3.20 -10.20
N TYR A 76 -7.22 3.68 -10.79
CA TYR A 76 -8.51 2.96 -10.87
C TYR A 76 -9.14 2.63 -9.51
N LEU A 77 -9.16 3.62 -8.61
CA LEU A 77 -9.73 3.48 -7.25
C LEU A 77 -9.07 2.35 -6.44
N GLY A 78 -7.80 2.07 -6.74
CA GLY A 78 -7.02 1.07 -6.02
C GLY A 78 -6.62 1.49 -4.61
N GLY A 79 -6.90 2.73 -4.19
CA GLY A 79 -6.54 3.28 -2.90
C GLY A 79 -5.10 3.79 -2.85
N TYR A 80 -4.48 3.78 -1.67
CA TYR A 80 -3.20 4.47 -1.44
C TYR A 80 -2.15 3.58 -0.77
N LEU A 81 -0.93 3.61 -1.30
CA LEU A 81 0.26 3.05 -0.66
C LEU A 81 0.99 4.16 0.10
N TYR A 82 1.33 3.88 1.35
CA TYR A 82 2.02 4.83 2.22
C TYR A 82 2.83 4.09 3.27
N ILE A 83 3.69 4.84 3.97
CA ILE A 83 4.39 4.35 5.15
C ILE A 83 3.60 4.84 6.36
N GLN A 84 3.06 3.91 7.14
CA GLN A 84 2.36 4.21 8.38
C GLN A 84 3.39 4.30 9.51
N LYS A 85 3.46 5.43 10.20
CA LYS A 85 4.11 5.57 11.51
C LYS A 85 3.10 5.17 12.59
N LYS A 86 3.42 4.17 13.40
CA LYS A 86 2.53 3.68 14.47
C LYS A 86 3.27 3.65 15.81
N LYS A 87 2.75 4.34 16.81
CA LYS A 87 3.27 4.25 18.19
C LYS A 87 3.11 2.84 18.74
N ILE A 88 4.13 2.37 19.44
CA ILE A 88 4.20 1.03 20.00
C ILE A 88 4.12 1.12 21.51
N ASP A 89 3.34 0.21 22.08
CA ASP A 89 3.40 -0.11 23.49
C ASP A 89 4.35 -1.29 23.71
N PHE A 90 5.59 -1.00 24.14
CA PHE A 90 6.60 -2.03 24.41
C PHE A 90 6.24 -2.90 25.61
N THR A 91 5.52 -2.36 26.59
CA THR A 91 5.07 -3.11 27.77
C THR A 91 4.07 -4.17 27.34
N TYR A 92 3.08 -3.78 26.54
CA TYR A 92 2.13 -4.73 25.96
C TYR A 92 2.81 -5.81 25.11
N LEU A 93 3.72 -5.42 24.22
CA LEU A 93 4.42 -6.38 23.36
C LEU A 93 5.31 -7.34 24.16
N LYS A 94 5.97 -6.86 25.22
CA LYS A 94 6.78 -7.68 26.12
C LYS A 94 5.90 -8.69 26.86
N ASN A 95 4.78 -8.24 27.42
CA ASN A 95 3.85 -9.10 28.15
C ASN A 95 3.22 -10.19 27.26
N LYS A 96 3.04 -9.91 25.96
CA LYS A 96 2.56 -10.87 24.97
C LYS A 96 3.67 -11.72 24.32
N GLY A 97 4.93 -11.54 24.70
CA GLY A 97 6.06 -12.26 24.10
C GLY A 97 6.27 -11.96 22.61
N GLN A 98 5.81 -10.81 22.12
CA GLN A 98 5.84 -10.44 20.70
C GLN A 98 7.11 -9.68 20.30
N LEU A 99 7.98 -9.34 21.25
CA LEU A 99 9.28 -8.73 20.99
C LEU A 99 10.29 -9.80 20.59
N LYS A 100 10.93 -9.62 19.43
CA LYS A 100 11.98 -10.54 18.96
C LYS A 100 13.25 -10.33 19.77
N LEU A 101 13.88 -11.41 20.22
CA LEU A 101 15.15 -11.36 20.92
C LEU A 101 16.31 -11.21 19.93
N ASP A 102 17.25 -10.33 20.24
CA ASP A 102 18.57 -10.28 19.60
C ASP A 102 19.50 -11.26 20.33
N TYR A 103 19.53 -12.51 19.88
CA TYR A 103 20.32 -13.56 20.52
C TYR A 103 21.81 -13.22 20.58
N LYS A 104 22.37 -12.62 19.52
CA LYS A 104 23.81 -12.33 19.44
C LYS A 104 24.22 -11.33 20.53
N ASN A 105 23.50 -10.21 20.62
CA ASN A 105 23.79 -9.20 21.62
C ASN A 105 23.39 -9.68 23.02
N SER A 106 22.32 -10.47 23.13
CA SER A 106 21.87 -10.98 24.42
C SER A 106 22.90 -11.89 25.09
N ILE A 107 23.53 -12.78 24.32
CA ILE A 107 24.61 -13.65 24.80
C ILE A 107 25.83 -12.81 25.17
N LYS A 108 26.25 -11.88 24.28
CA LYS A 108 27.42 -11.03 24.50
C LYS A 108 27.34 -10.21 25.78
N HIS A 109 26.15 -9.71 26.12
CA HIS A 109 25.95 -8.80 27.25
C HIS A 109 25.30 -9.46 28.46
N ASN A 110 25.02 -10.77 28.41
CA ASN A 110 24.29 -11.52 29.43
C ASN A 110 22.99 -10.83 29.89
N LYS A 111 22.28 -10.20 28.95
CA LYS A 111 21.03 -9.45 29.18
C LYS A 111 20.05 -9.73 28.06
N LYS A 112 18.74 -9.77 28.35
CA LYS A 112 17.73 -9.92 27.29
C LYS A 112 17.63 -8.63 26.47
N ILE A 113 18.24 -8.62 25.29
CA ILE A 113 18.23 -7.50 24.36
C ILE A 113 17.24 -7.82 23.23
N PHE A 114 16.30 -6.91 22.98
CA PHE A 114 15.29 -7.08 21.93
C PHE A 114 15.74 -6.41 20.62
N HIS A 115 15.36 -7.02 19.49
CA HIS A 115 15.67 -6.52 18.16
C HIS A 115 14.75 -5.37 17.78
N LEU A 116 15.25 -4.13 17.87
CA LEU A 116 14.45 -2.93 17.67
C LEU A 116 14.67 -2.22 16.32
N ASN A 117 15.28 -2.87 15.33
CA ASN A 117 15.73 -2.23 14.07
C ASN A 117 14.63 -1.63 13.18
N THR A 118 13.34 -1.90 13.44
CA THR A 118 12.20 -1.28 12.75
C THR A 118 11.57 -0.14 13.53
N HIS A 119 12.27 0.35 14.57
CA HIS A 119 11.72 1.29 15.53
C HIS A 119 12.63 2.50 15.76
N THR A 120 12.01 3.65 15.97
CA THR A 120 12.68 4.88 16.40
C THR A 120 11.72 5.64 17.31
N ASP A 121 12.20 6.08 18.46
CA ASP A 121 11.44 6.88 19.43
C ASP A 121 10.07 6.28 19.81
N SER A 122 10.00 4.96 19.96
CA SER A 122 8.77 4.18 20.24
C SER A 122 7.76 4.09 19.10
N PHE A 123 8.14 4.45 17.88
CA PHE A 123 7.32 4.26 16.68
C PHE A 123 7.81 3.09 15.84
N ARG A 124 6.87 2.39 15.18
CA ARG A 124 7.14 1.43 14.11
C ARG A 124 6.64 2.03 12.81
N MET A 125 7.52 2.11 11.84
CA MET A 125 7.11 2.43 10.47
C MET A 125 6.91 1.14 9.69
N LYS A 126 5.86 1.08 8.88
CA LYS A 126 5.61 -0.04 7.97
C LYS A 126 4.90 0.42 6.71
N PHE A 127 5.17 -0.23 5.60
CA PHE A 127 4.34 -0.04 4.42
C PHE A 127 2.92 -0.52 4.67
N LYS A 128 1.96 0.24 4.16
CA LYS A 128 0.54 -0.05 4.28
C LYS A 128 -0.20 0.35 3.02
N TRP A 129 -1.29 -0.36 2.78
CA TRP A 129 -2.23 -0.08 1.72
C TRP A 129 -3.58 0.30 2.32
N LYS A 130 -4.00 1.55 2.12
CA LYS A 130 -5.33 2.06 2.46
C LYS A 130 -6.26 1.75 1.28
N LYS A 131 -7.35 1.04 1.56
CA LYS A 131 -8.25 0.46 0.54
C LYS A 131 -9.61 1.13 0.48
N ASP A 132 -9.74 2.28 1.12
CA ASP A 132 -11.03 2.89 1.49
C ASP A 132 -11.91 3.25 0.28
N PHE A 133 -11.31 3.38 -0.91
CA PHE A 133 -11.99 3.72 -2.16
C PHE A 133 -12.22 2.53 -3.10
N ILE A 134 -11.82 1.32 -2.71
CA ILE A 134 -12.01 0.14 -3.55
C ILE A 134 -13.48 -0.24 -3.58
N LEU A 135 -14.07 -0.21 -4.77
CA LEU A 135 -15.49 -0.42 -5.06
C LEU A 135 -16.10 -1.72 -4.50
N SER A 136 -15.28 -2.73 -4.17
CA SER A 136 -15.77 -4.02 -3.68
C SER A 136 -14.96 -4.56 -2.50
N ARG A 137 -15.65 -4.83 -1.39
CA ARG A 137 -15.10 -5.50 -0.20
C ARG A 137 -14.56 -6.90 -0.50
N ARG A 138 -15.13 -7.60 -1.50
CA ARG A 138 -14.64 -8.92 -1.96
C ARG A 138 -13.28 -8.81 -2.65
N VAL A 139 -13.03 -7.73 -3.39
CA VAL A 139 -11.73 -7.47 -4.03
C VAL A 139 -10.71 -7.02 -2.98
N CYS A 140 -11.12 -6.16 -2.05
CA CYS A 140 -10.26 -5.70 -0.95
C CYS A 140 -9.61 -6.85 -0.18
N ASN A 141 -10.38 -7.90 0.13
CA ASN A 141 -9.91 -8.99 0.98
C ASN A 141 -9.02 -10.01 0.26
N ARG A 142 -8.99 -10.00 -1.08
CA ARG A 142 -8.21 -10.97 -1.87
C ARG A 142 -6.76 -10.55 -2.10
N TYR A 143 -6.49 -9.25 -2.05
CA TYR A 143 -5.17 -8.72 -2.37
C TYR A 143 -4.51 -8.12 -1.13
N ALA A 144 -3.20 -8.23 -1.03
CA ALA A 144 -2.41 -7.56 0.00
C ALA A 144 -1.17 -6.94 -0.64
N PHE A 145 -0.78 -5.77 -0.15
CA PHE A 145 0.50 -5.18 -0.48
C PHE A 145 1.53 -5.72 0.50
N SER A 146 2.62 -6.27 -0.02
CA SER A 146 3.81 -6.62 0.74
C SER A 146 5.03 -6.07 0.04
N ALA A 147 5.83 -5.28 0.75
CA ALA A 147 7.08 -4.79 0.22
C ALA A 147 8.08 -5.95 0.10
N VAL A 148 8.96 -5.89 -0.90
CA VAL A 148 10.07 -6.84 -0.98
C VAL A 148 11.06 -6.53 0.15
N ARG A 149 11.66 -7.57 0.74
CA ARG A 149 12.63 -7.46 1.85
C ARG A 149 13.71 -6.39 1.66
N LYS A 150 14.16 -6.15 0.42
CA LYS A 150 15.11 -5.08 0.10
C LYS A 150 14.57 -3.70 0.48
N ARG A 151 13.30 -3.40 0.16
CA ARG A 151 12.64 -2.12 0.46
C ARG A 151 12.33 -1.98 1.95
N ASP A 152 11.96 -3.06 2.63
CA ASP A 152 11.83 -3.03 4.10
C ASP A 152 13.16 -2.67 4.79
N ARG A 153 14.27 -3.24 4.31
CA ARG A 153 15.60 -2.91 4.82
C ARG A 153 16.00 -1.47 4.53
N GLU A 154 15.71 -0.97 3.34
CA GLU A 154 15.96 0.44 2.98
C GLU A 154 15.16 1.39 3.86
N LEU A 155 13.89 1.07 4.13
CA LEU A 155 13.05 1.79 5.07
C LEU A 155 13.67 1.79 6.47
N SER A 156 14.05 0.62 7.02
CA SER A 156 14.73 0.52 8.32
C SER A 156 16.00 1.37 8.39
N LYS A 157 16.80 1.42 7.32
CA LYS A 157 18.00 2.27 7.27
C LYS A 157 17.66 3.75 7.26
N ALA A 158 16.68 4.16 6.45
CA ALA A 158 16.24 5.55 6.38
C ALA A 158 15.71 6.04 7.74
N ILE A 159 15.01 5.17 8.45
CA ILE A 159 14.48 5.40 9.80
C ILE A 159 15.62 5.54 10.82
N PHE A 160 16.53 4.56 10.87
CA PHE A 160 17.65 4.56 11.81
C PHE A 160 18.55 5.79 11.63
N ASN A 161 18.78 6.19 10.38
CA ASN A 161 19.58 7.36 10.02
C ASN A 161 18.79 8.68 10.09
N LYS A 162 17.52 8.67 10.54
CA LYS A 162 16.65 9.85 10.64
C LYS A 162 16.58 10.69 9.35
N VAL A 163 16.60 10.03 8.20
CA VAL A 163 16.62 10.69 6.88
C VAL A 163 15.31 11.39 6.55
N THR A 164 14.19 10.87 7.06
CA THR A 164 12.83 11.37 6.77
C THR A 164 11.90 11.03 7.92
N ASP A 165 11.00 11.94 8.28
CA ASP A 165 9.89 11.67 9.20
C ASP A 165 8.61 11.38 8.40
N TYR A 166 7.80 10.46 8.91
CA TYR A 166 6.60 9.96 8.24
C TYR A 166 5.35 10.38 9.01
N LEU A 167 4.27 10.63 8.28
CA LEU A 167 2.97 11.00 8.85
C LEU A 167 2.38 9.85 9.70
N GLU A 168 1.71 10.22 10.79
CA GLU A 168 0.99 9.30 11.71
C GLU A 168 -0.39 8.90 11.18
#